data_AF-A0AAX4J8L4-F1
#
_entry.id   AF-A0AAX4J8L4-F1
#
_cell.length_a   1.000
_cell.length_b   1.000
_cell.length_c   1.000
_cell.angle_alpha   90.00
_cell.angle_beta   90.00
_cell.angle_gamma   90.00
#
_symmetry.space_group_name_H-M   'P 1'
#
loop_
_entity.id
_entity.type
_entity.pdbx_description
1 polymer ?
#
loop_
_entity_poly.entity_id
_entity_poly.type
_entity_poly.pdbx_seq_one_letter_code
_entity_poly.pdbx_strand_id
1 'polypeptide(L)' 'MEDAIREIEERDGVRLTWNVWGTKGKETSKIPLACLYNVHQDSNFVECEPIYCLSCRSILNYCCNVDYGRKTWNCVIC' A
#
# COMPACT_ATOMS: atom_id res chain seq x y z
N MET A 1 -3.72 6.51 18.48
CA MET A 1 -3.84 6.94 17.06
C MET A 1 -2.48 7.37 16.53
N GLU A 2 -1.77 8.24 17.23
CA GLU A 2 -0.38 8.58 16.87
C GLU A 2 0.55 7.36 16.90
N ASP A 3 0.43 6.50 17.91
CA ASP A 3 1.24 5.27 18.01
C ASP A 3 1.03 4.36 16.78
N ALA A 4 -0.22 4.18 16.34
CA ALA A 4 -0.53 3.40 15.14
C ALA A 4 0.09 4.01 13.86
N ILE A 5 0.18 5.34 13.77
CA ILE A 5 0.84 6.00 12.63
C ILE A 5 2.35 5.77 12.69
N ARG A 6 2.95 5.82 13.88
CA ARG A 6 4.38 5.53 14.07
C ARG A 6 4.70 4.08 13.72
N GLU A 7 3.85 3.13 14.12
CA GLU A 7 4.01 1.71 13.75
C GLU A 7 3.96 1.48 12.23
N ILE A 8 3.15 2.25 11.50
CA ILE A 8 3.11 2.21 10.03
C ILE A 8 4.40 2.82 9.46
N GLU A 9 4.84 3.96 9.99
CA GLU A 9 6.06 4.63 9.54
C GLU A 9 7.32 3.75 9.77
N GLU A 10 7.41 3.08 10.92
CA GLU A 10 8.49 2.15 11.25
C GLU A 10 8.49 0.88 10.39
N ARG A 11 7.31 0.41 9.97
CA ARG A 11 7.19 -0.83 9.19
C ARG A 11 7.34 -0.60 7.69
N ASP A 12 6.64 0.39 7.17
CA ASP A 12 6.45 0.60 5.73
C ASP A 12 7.26 1.80 5.21
N GLY A 13 7.82 2.63 6.10
CA GLY A 13 8.55 3.84 5.71
C GLY A 13 7.66 4.92 5.09
N VAL A 14 6.35 4.88 5.37
CA VAL A 14 5.34 5.80 4.79
C VAL A 14 4.68 6.63 5.87
N ARG A 15 4.62 7.96 5.64
CA ARG A 15 3.84 8.89 6.46
C ARG A 15 2.88 9.69 5.60
N LEU A 16 1.58 9.56 5.86
CA LEU A 16 0.52 10.28 5.15
C LEU A 16 0.10 11.56 5.88
N THR A 17 -0.28 12.58 5.12
CA THR A 17 -0.98 13.76 5.66
C THR A 17 -2.36 13.42 6.21
N TRP A 18 -3.04 12.44 5.59
CA TRP A 18 -4.34 11.92 6.02
C TRP A 18 -4.36 10.39 5.94
N ASN A 19 -4.56 9.71 7.08
CA ASN A 19 -4.65 8.25 7.17
C ASN A 19 -6.06 7.69 6.95
N VAL A 20 -7.07 8.57 6.89
CA VAL A 20 -8.45 8.25 6.54
C VAL A 20 -8.89 9.21 5.45
N TRP A 21 -9.37 8.67 4.34
CA TRP A 21 -9.75 9.47 3.18
C TRP A 21 -11.26 9.68 3.15
N GLY A 22 -11.68 10.90 2.80
CA GLY A 22 -13.09 11.20 2.54
C GLY A 22 -13.55 10.58 1.22
N THR A 23 -14.79 10.09 1.18
CA THR A 23 -15.39 9.47 -0.02
C THR A 23 -15.93 10.47 -1.05
N LYS A 24 -16.02 11.75 -0.69
CA LYS A 24 -16.52 12.83 -1.55
C LYS A 24 -15.45 13.89 -1.68
N GLY A 25 -15.08 14.25 -2.91
CA GLY A 25 -14.15 15.34 -3.22
C GLY A 25 -14.71 16.74 -2.94
N LYS A 26 -15.56 16.91 -1.92
CA LYS A 26 -16.08 18.23 -1.55
C LYS A 26 -15.18 18.90 -0.52
N GLU A 27 -14.67 20.04 -0.98
CA GLU A 27 -14.03 21.14 -0.27
C GLU A 27 -12.69 20.82 0.39
N THR A 28 -11.67 20.90 -0.46
CA THR A 28 -10.43 21.64 -0.18
C THR A 28 -9.94 21.52 1.25
N SER A 29 -9.59 20.31 1.67
CA SER A 29 -8.61 20.19 2.74
C SER A 29 -7.42 21.06 2.32
N LYS A 30 -7.10 22.09 3.11
CA LYS A 30 -5.95 22.97 2.87
C LYS A 30 -4.64 22.17 2.82
N ILE A 31 -4.66 20.97 3.39
CA ILE A 31 -3.55 20.03 3.41
C ILE A 31 -3.82 18.97 2.34
N PRO A 32 -2.98 18.85 1.30
CA PRO A 32 -3.17 17.87 0.24
C PRO A 32 -3.07 16.44 0.77
N LEU A 33 -3.69 15.49 0.05
CA LEU A 33 -3.37 14.07 0.20
C LEU A 33 -1.96 13.84 -0.35
N ALA A 34 -1.00 13.60 0.54
CA ALA A 34 0.40 13.42 0.20
C ALA A 34 1.03 12.39 1.14
N CYS A 35 2.09 11.74 0.68
CA CYS A 35 2.92 10.87 1.49
C CYS A 35 4.38 11.33 1.46
N LEU A 36 5.07 11.13 2.58
CA LEU A 36 6.52 11.02 2.63
C LEU A 36 6.87 9.53 2.61
N TYR A 37 7.76 9.12 1.71
CA TYR A 37 8.15 7.73 1.52
C TYR A 37 9.67 7.56 1.62
N ASN A 38 10.11 6.69 2.53
CA ASN A 38 11.50 6.27 2.66
C ASN A 38 11.77 5.02 1.83
N VAL A 39 12.43 5.19 0.68
CA VAL A 39 12.84 4.06 -0.20
C VAL A 39 13.93 3.17 0.42
N HIS A 40 14.61 3.65 1.46
CA HIS A 40 15.68 2.93 2.15
C HIS A 40 15.20 2.27 3.45
N GLN A 41 13.89 2.12 3.63
CA GLN A 41 13.37 1.40 4.79
C GLN A 41 13.86 -0.06 4.77
N ASP A 42 14.39 -0.51 5.91
CA ASP A 42 14.81 -1.90 6.06
C ASP A 42 13.62 -2.84 5.79
N SER A 43 13.84 -3.82 4.92
CA SER A 43 12.80 -4.78 4.53
C SER A 43 13.38 -6.18 4.42
N ASN A 44 12.52 -7.18 4.59
CA ASN A 44 12.93 -8.57 4.44
C ASN A 44 13.21 -8.86 2.98
N PHE A 45 14.41 -9.38 2.69
CA PHE A 45 14.73 -9.87 1.37
C PHE A 45 13.98 -11.17 1.10
N VAL A 46 13.40 -11.28 -0.10
CA VAL A 46 12.76 -12.51 -0.57
C VAL A 46 13.56 -13.03 -1.76
N GLU A 47 14.03 -14.27 -1.67
CA GLU A 47 14.80 -14.94 -2.71
C GLU A 47 13.91 -15.45 -3.85
N CYS A 48 12.96 -14.64 -4.31
CA CYS A 48 12.10 -14.99 -5.44
C CYS A 48 11.87 -13.78 -6.35
N GLU A 49 11.61 -14.06 -7.62
CA GLU A 49 11.17 -13.04 -8.56
C GLU A 49 9.77 -12.53 -8.19
N PRO A 50 9.49 -11.22 -8.36
CA PRO A 50 8.16 -10.66 -8.14
C PRO A 50 7.11 -11.29 -9.07
N ILE A 51 5.93 -11.57 -8.52
CA ILE A 51 4.79 -12.04 -9.32
C ILE A 51 4.03 -10.82 -9.84
N TYR A 52 4.07 -10.61 -11.16
CA TYR A 52 3.43 -9.46 -11.81
C TYR A 52 1.98 -9.74 -12.20
N CYS A 53 1.11 -8.75 -12.01
CA CYS A 53 -0.23 -8.73 -12.59
C CYS A 53 -0.14 -8.73 -14.12
N LEU A 54 -0.97 -9.57 -14.77
CA LEU A 54 -0.99 -9.69 -16.22
C LEU A 54 -1.57 -8.45 -16.93
N SER A 55 -2.40 -7.66 -16.25
CA SER A 55 -3.07 -6.49 -16.82
C SER A 55 -2.26 -5.19 -16.64
N CYS A 56 -1.90 -4.86 -15.39
CA CYS A 56 -1.29 -3.57 -15.06
C CYS A 56 0.18 -3.64 -14.61
N ARG A 57 0.78 -4.84 -14.58
CA ARG A 57 2.17 -5.07 -14.15
C ARG A 57 2.49 -4.69 -12.68
N SER A 58 1.48 -4.44 -11.83
CA SER A 58 1.70 -4.31 -10.39
C SER A 58 2.18 -5.63 -9.77
N ILE A 59 2.83 -5.56 -8.61
CA ILE A 59 3.36 -6.74 -7.91
C ILE A 59 2.31 -7.29 -6.94
N LEU A 60 2.19 -8.62 -6.87
CA LEU A 60 1.39 -9.32 -5.85
C LEU A 60 1.80 -8.85 -4.45
N ASN A 61 0.82 -8.46 -3.63
CA ASN A 61 1.02 -7.99 -2.27
C ASN A 61 -0.11 -8.47 -1.34
N TYR A 62 0.04 -8.26 -0.04
CA TYR A 62 -0.89 -8.76 0.98
C TYR A 62 -2.33 -8.20 0.86
N CYS A 63 -2.53 -7.08 0.18
CA CYS A 63 -3.86 -6.52 -0.06
C CYS A 63 -4.60 -7.22 -1.21
N CYS A 64 -3.93 -8.08 -1.98
CA CYS A 64 -4.55 -8.84 -3.05
C CYS A 64 -5.35 -10.02 -2.47
N ASN A 65 -6.54 -10.28 -3.03
CA ASN A 65 -7.35 -11.42 -2.62
C ASN A 65 -6.84 -12.69 -3.32
N VAL A 66 -6.50 -13.73 -2.54
CA VAL A 66 -5.97 -15.01 -3.05
C VAL A 66 -7.05 -16.09 -2.95
N ASP A 67 -7.36 -16.72 -4.09
CA ASP A 67 -8.23 -17.89 -4.20
C ASP A 67 -7.35 -19.14 -4.33
N TYR A 68 -7.22 -19.89 -3.23
CA TYR A 68 -6.45 -21.13 -3.18
C TYR A 68 -7.10 -22.30 -3.95
N GLY A 69 -8.43 -22.30 -4.08
CA GLY A 69 -9.16 -23.36 -4.80
C GLY A 69 -8.90 -23.27 -6.30
N ARG A 70 -8.94 -22.05 -6.84
CA ARG A 70 -8.63 -21.77 -8.26
C ARG A 70 -7.15 -21.57 -8.53
N LYS A 71 -6.33 -21.42 -7.49
CA LYS A 71 -4.91 -21.06 -7.56
C LYS A 71 -4.69 -19.74 -8.31
N THR A 72 -5.55 -18.77 -8.03
CA THR A 72 -5.53 -17.44 -8.66
C THR A 72 -5.48 -16.34 -7.62
N TRP A 73 -5.14 -15.13 -8.03
CA TRP A 73 -5.21 -13.93 -7.17
C TRP A 73 -5.80 -12.76 -7.96
N ASN A 74 -6.47 -11.85 -7.25
CA ASN A 74 -7.05 -10.64 -7.81
C ASN A 74 -6.22 -9.42 -7.42
N CYS A 75 -5.85 -8.62 -8.40
CA CYS A 75 -5.07 -7.41 -8.19
C CYS A 75 -5.92 -6.36 -7.45
N VAL A 76 -5.36 -5.71 -6.43
CA VAL A 76 -6.03 -4.61 -5.71
C VAL A 76 -5.95 -3.27 -6.45
N ILE A 77 -5.12 -3.18 -7.48
CA ILE A 77 -4.87 -1.95 -8.25
C ILE A 77 -5.78 -1.81 -9.47
N CYS A 78 -6.14 -2.92 -10.13
CA CYS A 78 -6.94 -2.92 -11.36
C CYS A 78 -8.05 -3.98 -11.35
#